data_AF-A0A8S9G6E5-F1
#
_entry.id   AF-A0A8S9G6E5-F1
#
_cell.length_a   1.000
_cell.length_b   1.000
_cell.length_c   1.000
_cell.angle_alpha   90.00
_cell.angle_beta   90.00
_cell.angle_gamma   90.00
#
_symmetry.space_group_name_H-M   'P 1'
#
loop_
_entity.id
_entity.type
_entity.pdbx_description
1 polymer ?
#
loop_
_entity_poly.entity_id
_entity_poly.type
_entity_poly.pdbx_seq_one_letter_code
_entity_poly.pdbx_strand_id
1 'polypeptide(L)'
;MYGAFWCSHCLEQKEMFGREAAKLLNYVECFPEGYKKGTKIFKACSDVGIEGFPTWMINGQVLSGEVELAELAEMSGFSLDQAKPLQ
;
A
#
# COMPACT_ATOMS: atom_id res chain seq x y z
N MET A 1 -0.58 2.51 -1.87
CA MET A 1 0.34 1.95 -0.86
C MET A 1 1.75 1.98 -1.37
N TYR A 2 2.67 2.57 -0.62
CA TYR A 2 4.10 2.51 -0.84
C TYR A 2 4.64 1.34 -0.03
N GLY A 3 5.44 0.48 -0.65
CA GLY A 3 5.99 -0.67 0.03
C GLY A 3 7.23 -1.21 -0.67
N ALA A 4 7.71 -2.33 -0.15
CA ALA A 4 8.81 -3.07 -0.75
C ALA A 4 8.46 -4.55 -0.87
N PHE A 5 8.89 -5.20 -1.94
CA PHE A 5 8.56 -6.61 -2.20
C PHE A 5 9.07 -7.59 -1.12
N TRP A 6 10.09 -7.19 -0.36
CA TRP A 6 10.73 -7.98 0.70
C TRP A 6 10.18 -7.67 2.10
N CYS A 7 9.27 -6.71 2.23
CA CYS A 7 8.70 -6.29 3.50
C CYS A 7 7.53 -7.21 3.89
N SER A 8 7.63 -7.88 5.05
CA SER A 8 6.61 -8.82 5.55
C SER A 8 5.26 -8.12 5.74
N HIS A 9 5.25 -6.95 6.37
CA HIS A 9 4.03 -6.18 6.59
C HIS A 9 3.35 -5.72 5.29
N CYS A 10 4.13 -5.53 4.23
CA CYS A 10 3.63 -5.19 2.91
C CYS A 10 2.97 -6.39 2.23
N LEU A 11 3.46 -7.60 2.52
CA LEU A 11 2.86 -8.84 2.08
C LEU A 11 1.56 -9.10 2.85
N GLU A 12 1.59 -9.04 4.18
CA GLU A 12 0.44 -9.23 5.07
C GLU A 12 -0.71 -8.26 4.72
N GLN A 13 -0.38 -6.98 4.52
CA GLN A 13 -1.34 -5.99 4.06
C GLN A 13 -1.97 -6.34 2.69
N LYS A 14 -1.19 -6.86 1.73
CA LYS A 14 -1.72 -7.30 0.42
C LYS A 14 -2.59 -8.55 0.56
N GLU A 15 -2.25 -9.45 1.48
CA GLU A 15 -3.03 -10.67 1.74
C GLU A 15 -4.41 -10.37 2.29
N MET A 16 -4.57 -9.31 3.09
CA MET A 16 -5.89 -8.86 3.57
C MET A 16 -6.85 -8.57 2.40
N PHE A 17 -6.36 -8.02 1.28
CA PHE A 17 -7.16 -7.79 0.08
C PHE A 17 -7.42 -9.08 -0.73
N GLY A 18 -6.62 -10.12 -0.52
CA GLY A 18 -6.64 -11.32 -1.34
C GLY A 18 -6.00 -11.12 -2.72
N ARG A 19 -5.69 -12.25 -3.37
CA ARG A 19 -4.85 -12.28 -4.59
C ARG A 19 -5.35 -11.40 -5.73
N GLU A 20 -6.64 -11.42 -6.00
CA GLU A 20 -7.20 -10.71 -7.16
C GLU A 20 -7.36 -9.21 -6.89
N ALA A 21 -7.88 -8.81 -5.72
CA ALA A 21 -8.02 -7.39 -5.40
C ALA A 21 -6.66 -6.72 -5.14
N ALA A 22 -5.66 -7.44 -4.61
CA ALA A 22 -4.32 -6.91 -4.42
C ALA A 22 -3.66 -6.45 -5.74
N LYS A 23 -4.03 -7.05 -6.89
CA LYS A 23 -3.56 -6.62 -8.23
C LYS A 23 -4.11 -5.25 -8.64
N LEU A 24 -5.24 -4.85 -8.07
CA LEU A 24 -5.91 -3.57 -8.35
C LEU A 24 -5.43 -2.45 -7.42
N LEU A 25 -4.62 -2.76 -6.42
CA LEU A 25 -4.07 -1.74 -5.52
C LEU A 25 -3.15 -0.80 -6.29
N ASN A 26 -3.30 0.50 -6.04
CA ASN A 26 -2.33 1.51 -6.41
C ASN A 26 -1.06 1.34 -5.56
N TYR A 27 -0.25 0.35 -5.90
CA TYR A 27 1.00 -0.01 -5.22
C TYR A 27 2.21 0.63 -5.90
N VAL A 28 3.07 1.25 -5.11
CA VAL A 28 4.37 1.77 -5.56
C VAL A 28 5.46 0.92 -4.93
N GLU A 29 6.24 0.24 -5.77
CA GLU A 29 7.43 -0.50 -5.34
C GLU A 29 8.59 0.48 -5.10
N CYS A 30 9.09 0.53 -3.87
CA CYS A 30 10.13 1.46 -3.48
C CYS A 30 11.55 0.93 -3.67
N PHE A 31 11.71 -0.36 -3.95
CA PHE A 31 13.00 -0.99 -4.25
C PHE A 31 12.92 -1.87 -5.52
N PRO A 32 12.52 -1.33 -6.69
CA PRO A 32 12.35 -2.13 -7.91
C PRO A 32 13.67 -2.74 -8.41
N GLU A 33 14.81 -2.10 -8.08
CA GLU A 33 16.17 -2.56 -8.42
C GLU A 33 16.76 -3.53 -7.37
N GLY A 34 15.95 -4.04 -6.43
CA GLY A 34 16.38 -4.94 -5.36
C GLY A 34 16.73 -4.25 -4.04
N TYR A 35 17.16 -5.03 -3.04
CA TYR A 35 17.27 -4.56 -1.63
C TYR A 35 18.66 -4.75 -0.99
N LYS A 36 19.71 -4.85 -1.82
CA LYS A 36 21.07 -5.05 -1.31
C LYS A 36 21.61 -3.77 -0.65
N LYS A 37 22.64 -3.93 0.19
CA LYS A 37 23.33 -2.79 0.80
C LYS A 37 23.76 -1.79 -0.28
N GLY A 38 23.39 -0.53 -0.09
CA GLY A 38 23.69 0.55 -1.04
C GLY A 38 22.64 0.77 -2.13
N THR A 39 21.62 -0.09 -2.25
CA THR A 39 20.48 0.23 -3.12
C THR A 39 19.77 1.46 -2.57
N LYS A 40 19.52 2.43 -3.45
CA LYS A 40 18.76 3.63 -3.13
C LYS A 40 17.28 3.35 -3.28
N ILE A 41 16.48 3.94 -2.39
CA ILE A 41 15.03 3.94 -2.54
C ILE A 41 14.66 4.63 -3.87
N PHE A 42 13.61 4.15 -4.52
CA PHE A 42 13.13 4.71 -5.77
C PHE A 42 12.63 6.15 -5.58
N LYS A 43 12.85 7.00 -6.59
CA LYS A 43 12.59 8.44 -6.50
C LYS A 43 11.14 8.76 -6.11
N ALA A 44 10.18 8.01 -6.67
CA ALA A 44 8.76 8.18 -6.36
C ALA A 44 8.42 8.00 -4.88
N CYS A 45 9.23 7.23 -4.14
CA CYS A 45 9.07 7.02 -2.70
C CYS A 45 9.85 8.04 -1.87
N SER A 46 11.06 8.42 -2.28
CA SER A 46 11.83 9.46 -1.57
C SER A 46 11.19 10.85 -1.68
N ASP A 47 10.59 11.18 -2.83
CA ASP A 47 9.99 12.49 -3.08
C ASP A 47 8.83 12.80 -2.14
N VAL A 48 8.16 11.76 -1.63
CA VAL A 48 7.00 11.88 -0.75
C VAL A 48 7.35 11.65 0.72
N GLY A 49 8.64 11.46 1.04
CA GLY A 49 9.14 11.44 2.41
C GLY A 49 8.62 10.30 3.28
N ILE A 50 8.34 9.11 2.72
CA ILE A 50 7.93 7.96 3.55
C ILE A 50 9.05 7.55 4.52
N GLU A 51 8.68 7.23 5.76
CA GLU A 51 9.63 6.86 6.82
C GLU A 51 9.75 5.34 7.00
N GLY A 52 8.80 4.57 6.49
CA GLY A 52 8.75 3.12 6.65
C GLY A 52 7.80 2.44 5.68
N PHE A 53 7.58 1.14 5.86
CA PHE A 53 6.68 0.36 5.02
C PHE A 53 5.74 -0.55 5.85
N PRO A 54 4.54 -0.84 5.33
CA PRO A 54 3.90 -0.11 4.23
C PRO A 54 3.52 1.32 4.67
N THR A 55 3.31 2.21 3.70
CA THR A 55 2.72 3.55 3.94
C THR A 55 1.56 3.76 2.98
N TRP A 56 0.43 4.20 3.51
CA TRP A 56 -0.72 4.61 2.74
C TRP A 56 -0.78 6.12 2.65
N MET A 57 -1.02 6.62 1.45
CA MET A 57 -1.40 8.01 1.21
C MET A 57 -2.77 8.01 0.56
N ILE A 58 -3.79 8.43 1.33
CA ILE A 58 -5.19 8.37 0.93
C ILE A 58 -5.82 9.72 1.27
N ASN A 59 -6.39 10.40 0.28
CA ASN A 59 -7.04 11.71 0.47
C ASN A 59 -6.19 12.75 1.22
N GLY A 60 -4.86 12.74 0.99
CA GLY A 60 -3.91 13.64 1.65
C GLY A 60 -3.50 13.24 3.06
N GLN A 61 -4.06 12.15 3.61
CA GLN A 61 -3.67 11.60 4.90
C GLN A 61 -2.61 10.51 4.73
N VAL A 62 -1.74 10.38 5.73
CA VAL A 62 -0.66 9.39 5.78
C VAL A 62 -0.95 8.39 6.89
N LEU A 63 -0.98 7.10 6.55
CA LEU A 63 -1.06 6.00 7.51
C LEU A 63 0.18 5.13 7.37
N SER A 64 0.80 4.78 8.48
CA SER A 64 2.02 3.97 8.53
C SER A 64 1.73 2.58 9.07
N GLY A 65 2.36 1.57 8.48
CA GLY A 65 2.18 0.18 8.86
C GLY A 65 0.94 -0.46 8.21
N GLU A 66 0.64 -1.66 8.69
CA GLU A 66 -0.59 -2.36 8.34
C GLU A 66 -1.82 -1.60 8.85
N VAL A 67 -2.85 -1.58 8.02
CA VAL A 67 -4.11 -0.90 8.26
C VAL A 67 -5.24 -1.88 7.89
N GLU A 68 -6.19 -2.01 8.80
CA GLU A 68 -7.36 -2.87 8.61
C GLU A 68 -8.20 -2.41 7.41
N LEU A 69 -8.85 -3.35 6.72
CA LEU A 69 -9.67 -3.02 5.55
C LEU A 69 -10.80 -2.03 5.87
N ALA A 70 -11.36 -2.10 7.07
CA ALA A 70 -12.41 -1.18 7.53
C ALA A 70 -11.90 0.27 7.64
N GLU A 71 -10.69 0.46 8.16
CA GLU A 71 -10.06 1.78 8.26
C GLU A 71 -9.68 2.29 6.86
N LEU A 72 -9.13 1.43 5.99
CA LEU A 72 -8.87 1.80 4.60
C LEU A 72 -10.15 2.21 3.84
N ALA A 73 -11.27 1.55 4.13
CA ALA A 73 -12.57 1.92 3.57
C ALA A 73 -13.02 3.31 4.04
N GLU A 74 -12.97 3.57 5.35
CA GLU A 74 -13.31 4.88 5.93
C GLU A 74 -12.45 6.00 5.33
N MET A 75 -11.13 5.78 5.31
CA MET A 75 -10.15 6.76 4.86
C MET A 75 -10.25 7.06 3.36
N SER A 76 -10.64 6.06 2.56
CA SER A 76 -10.87 6.23 1.12
C SER A 76 -12.25 6.82 0.79
N GLY A 77 -13.15 6.94 1.78
CA GLY A 77 -14.55 7.32 1.56
C GLY A 77 -15.38 6.22 0.88
N PHE A 78 -14.91 4.98 0.91
CA PHE A 78 -15.62 3.83 0.37
C PHE A 78 -16.82 3.48 1.26
N SER A 79 -18.01 3.42 0.65
CA SER A 79 -19.22 2.89 1.29
C SER A 79 -19.61 1.56 0.65
N LEU A 80 -19.98 0.58 1.48
CA LEU A 80 -20.49 -0.72 1.02
C LEU A 80 -21.72 -0.58 0.12
N ASP A 81 -22.51 0.49 0.28
CA ASP A 81 -23.67 0.76 -0.58
C ASP A 81 -23.28 1.06 -2.03
N GLN A 82 -22.02 1.44 -2.27
CA GLN A 82 -21.47 1.66 -3.61
C GLN A 82 -20.84 0.40 -4.21
N ALA A 83 -20.66 -0.67 -3.43
CA ALA A 83 -20.12 -1.93 -3.89
C ALA A 83 -21.16 -2.66 -4.75
N LYS A 84 -21.09 -2.48 -6.07
CA LYS A 84 -21.86 -3.34 -6.98
C LYS A 84 -21.39 -4.78 -6.81
N PRO A 85 -22.29 -5.74 -6.52
CA PRO A 85 -21.94 -7.15 -6.53
C PRO A 85 -21.34 -7.50 -7.89
N LEU A 86 -20.20 -8.22 -7.87
CA LEU A 86 -19.64 -8.81 -9.08
C LEU A 86 -20.66 -9.84 -9.58
N GLN A 87 -21.37 -9.50 -10.65
CA GLN A 87 -22.30 -10.37 -11.39
C GLN A 87 -21.50 -11.32 -12.28
#